data_AF-K0XI25-F1
#
_entry.id   AF-K0XI25-F1
#
_cell.length_a   1.000
_cell.length_b   1.000
_cell.length_c   1.000
_cell.angle_alpha   90.00
_cell.angle_beta   90.00
_cell.angle_gamma   90.00
#
_symmetry.space_group_name_H-M   'P 1'
#
loop_
_entity.id
_entity.type
_entity.pdbx_description
1 polymer ?
#
loop_
_entity_poly.entity_id
_entity_poly.type
_entity_poly.pdbx_seq_one_letter_code
_entity_poly.pdbx_strand_id
1 'polypeptide(L)'
;MKNISHEGYNFWGFETYAVVLDSSKDSSDIASFEIISDNVKKNFYVGDVLNLDEIAIKAVTKNGNNKTFTTFEVVRENKFSFSPDNKYIFTTADIGTKKISVSCEIDGKTVTENFDVNVSDPHNDAPAKVEIYDKDKLVVTKNIGFEEFTNNSGYMRFYNTEIPKKYEGKWDKDTFTVKVYNASGNLLNINVKKRKALFNIELPDYMALHGSGGYIMFSFKYVDNEPKTEPKTEPKTEAADILSENTPSAVELYDGSELLKKETITKEQFENSNAHYMIYNVMIPKKYENWTKSTFTVKVLNSKGGEIENTITKSDNTLGINLTKYKSPRYGKGYVVLRLKYKDEIVTKTVTASAPVDLYDYDARVKVVYNAKTGQIIIVEDDETYSGSNQPFWRKAQKIFEKLVGRTKANVDGVDAISHATLS
;
A
#
# COMPACT_ATOMS: atom_id res chain seq x y z
N MET A 1 -34.22 -18.42 -39.22
CA MET A 1 -34.82 -19.74 -39.55
C MET A 1 -36.27 -19.72 -39.08
N LYS A 2 -37.25 -19.59 -39.98
CA LYS A 2 -38.68 -19.47 -39.61
C LYS A 2 -39.49 -20.74 -39.87
N ASN A 3 -38.90 -21.77 -40.48
CA ASN A 3 -39.61 -22.96 -40.93
C ASN A 3 -38.78 -24.24 -40.67
N ILE A 4 -38.64 -24.65 -39.41
CA ILE A 4 -38.27 -26.02 -39.08
C ILE A 4 -39.32 -26.53 -38.10
N SER A 5 -40.17 -27.46 -38.52
CA SER A 5 -41.15 -28.09 -37.64
C SER A 5 -40.53 -29.31 -36.97
N HIS A 6 -40.72 -29.43 -35.66
CA HIS A 6 -40.45 -30.67 -34.91
C HIS A 6 -41.79 -31.30 -34.53
N GLU A 7 -41.94 -32.61 -34.75
CA GLU A 7 -43.14 -33.36 -34.34
C GLU A 7 -43.32 -33.31 -32.82
N GLY A 8 -44.52 -32.94 -32.36
CA GLY A 8 -44.93 -33.01 -30.96
C GLY A 8 -45.13 -31.69 -30.21
N TYR A 9 -44.86 -30.53 -30.82
CA TYR A 9 -45.05 -29.23 -30.14
C TYR A 9 -45.85 -28.23 -30.99
N ASN A 10 -47.01 -27.80 -30.47
CA ASN A 10 -47.78 -26.69 -31.02
C ASN A 10 -47.14 -25.38 -30.56
N PHE A 11 -46.40 -24.73 -31.46
CA PHE A 11 -45.98 -23.31 -31.46
C PHE A 11 -45.59 -22.67 -30.11
N TRP A 12 -44.29 -22.41 -29.94
CA TRP A 12 -43.79 -21.35 -29.05
C TRP A 12 -43.06 -20.31 -29.91
N GLY A 13 -43.79 -19.27 -30.32
CA GLY A 13 -43.24 -18.09 -30.96
C GLY A 13 -43.24 -16.93 -29.98
N PHE A 14 -42.06 -16.46 -29.59
CA PHE A 14 -41.93 -15.14 -28.96
C PHE A 14 -41.67 -14.12 -30.08
N GLU A 15 -42.33 -12.96 -30.05
CA GLU A 15 -42.11 -11.90 -31.07
C GLU A 15 -40.69 -11.34 -31.04
N THR A 16 -40.00 -11.45 -29.90
CA THR A 16 -38.63 -11.00 -29.68
C THR A 16 -37.82 -12.11 -29.03
N TYR A 17 -36.72 -12.48 -29.68
CA TYR A 17 -35.68 -13.33 -29.10
C TYR A 17 -34.54 -12.43 -28.64
N ALA A 18 -34.20 -12.47 -27.35
CA ALA A 18 -32.94 -11.92 -26.87
C ALA A 18 -31.88 -13.03 -26.94
N VAL A 19 -31.05 -13.00 -27.98
CA VAL A 19 -29.87 -13.87 -28.07
C VAL A 19 -28.78 -13.24 -27.20
N VAL A 20 -28.59 -13.78 -25.99
CA VAL A 20 -27.43 -13.44 -25.15
C VAL A 20 -26.30 -14.37 -25.57
N LEU A 21 -25.35 -13.83 -26.33
CA LEU A 21 -24.11 -14.53 -26.66
C LEU A 21 -23.24 -14.63 -25.40
N ASP A 22 -23.19 -15.81 -24.80
CA ASP A 22 -22.23 -16.12 -23.74
C ASP A 22 -20.83 -16.29 -24.35
N SER A 23 -20.06 -15.21 -24.35
CA SER A 23 -18.68 -15.19 -24.85
C SER A 23 -17.66 -15.76 -23.86
N SER A 24 -18.06 -16.20 -22.66
CA SER A 24 -17.16 -16.75 -21.64
C SER A 24 -16.46 -18.04 -22.07
N LYS A 25 -17.03 -18.73 -23.08
CA LYS A 25 -16.50 -19.98 -23.65
C LYS A 25 -15.60 -19.77 -24.88
N ASP A 26 -15.47 -18.54 -25.37
CA ASP A 26 -14.63 -18.28 -26.55
C ASP A 26 -13.15 -18.39 -26.18
N SER A 27 -12.49 -19.43 -26.67
CA SER A 27 -11.04 -19.64 -26.49
C SER A 27 -10.22 -19.28 -27.72
N SER A 28 -10.82 -18.64 -28.73
CA SER A 28 -10.10 -18.21 -29.93
C SER A 28 -9.08 -17.11 -29.63
N ASP A 29 -8.02 -17.06 -30.45
CA ASP A 29 -6.96 -16.05 -30.33
C ASP A 29 -7.51 -14.63 -30.45
N ILE A 30 -6.72 -13.67 -29.97
CA ILE A 30 -6.99 -12.25 -30.12
C ILE A 30 -6.74 -11.84 -31.59
N ALA A 31 -7.66 -11.06 -32.16
CA ALA A 31 -7.57 -10.49 -33.49
C ALA A 31 -7.18 -8.99 -33.47
N SER A 32 -7.61 -8.24 -32.45
CA SER A 32 -7.21 -6.84 -32.22
C SER A 32 -7.42 -6.45 -30.77
N PHE A 33 -6.83 -5.32 -30.35
CA PHE A 33 -7.03 -4.79 -29.01
C PHE A 33 -6.89 -3.27 -28.94
N GLU A 34 -7.39 -2.70 -27.85
CA GLU A 34 -7.33 -1.29 -27.50
C GLU A 34 -6.93 -1.15 -26.02
N ILE A 35 -6.10 -0.16 -25.73
CA ILE A 35 -5.62 0.13 -24.37
C ILE A 35 -6.62 1.06 -23.67
N ILE A 36 -7.12 0.66 -22.50
CA ILE A 36 -7.90 1.51 -21.61
C ILE A 36 -6.97 1.98 -20.49
N SER A 37 -6.59 3.25 -20.54
CA SER A 37 -5.55 3.80 -19.66
C SER A 37 -6.00 5.01 -18.84
N ASP A 38 -7.30 5.24 -18.73
CA ASP A 38 -7.91 6.39 -18.03
C ASP A 38 -7.55 6.43 -16.54
N ASN A 39 -7.40 5.26 -15.91
CA ASN A 39 -7.01 5.13 -14.51
C ASN A 39 -5.49 5.13 -14.29
N VAL A 40 -4.69 5.20 -15.36
CA VAL A 40 -3.24 5.25 -15.27
C VAL A 40 -2.79 6.70 -15.18
N LYS A 41 -1.98 7.03 -14.16
CA LYS A 41 -1.34 8.35 -14.00
C LYS A 41 -0.63 8.73 -15.31
N LYS A 42 -0.87 9.93 -15.81
CA LYS A 42 -0.29 10.42 -17.09
C LYS A 42 0.92 11.31 -16.93
N ASN A 43 1.20 11.80 -15.74
CA ASN A 43 2.30 12.72 -15.50
C ASN A 43 3.17 12.24 -14.35
N PHE A 44 4.47 12.33 -14.52
CA PHE A 44 5.47 11.76 -13.63
C PHE A 44 6.64 12.72 -13.43
N TYR A 45 7.34 12.58 -12.30
CA TYR A 45 8.66 13.16 -12.11
C TYR A 45 9.74 12.11 -12.31
N VAL A 46 10.97 12.56 -12.59
CA VAL A 46 12.15 11.69 -12.50
C VAL A 46 12.20 11.05 -11.11
N GLY A 47 12.35 9.73 -11.06
CA GLY A 47 12.31 8.91 -9.84
C GLY A 47 10.92 8.37 -9.48
N ASP A 48 9.86 8.80 -10.17
CA ASP A 48 8.55 8.21 -10.02
C ASP A 48 8.51 6.79 -10.59
N VAL A 49 7.65 5.97 -9.98
CA VAL A 49 7.39 4.61 -10.41
C VAL A 49 6.15 4.60 -11.31
N LEU A 50 6.26 4.02 -12.50
CA LEU A 50 5.14 3.73 -13.37
C LEU A 50 4.24 2.68 -12.71
N ASN A 51 3.00 3.04 -12.42
CA ASN A 51 2.01 2.12 -11.87
C ASN A 51 0.95 1.78 -12.92
N LEU A 52 0.94 0.52 -13.36
CA LEU A 52 -0.01 0.00 -14.34
C LEU A 52 -1.07 -0.93 -13.71
N ASP A 53 -1.15 -1.04 -12.38
CA ASP A 53 -2.01 -2.03 -11.71
C ASP A 53 -3.49 -1.94 -12.14
N GLU A 54 -3.97 -0.72 -12.46
CA GLU A 54 -5.34 -0.45 -12.92
C GLU A 54 -5.47 -0.34 -14.46
N ILE A 55 -4.45 -0.77 -15.22
CA ILE A 55 -4.55 -0.84 -16.69
C ILE A 55 -5.59 -1.88 -17.09
N ALA A 56 -6.31 -1.59 -18.18
CA ALA A 56 -7.19 -2.56 -18.82
C ALA A 56 -6.98 -2.62 -20.33
N ILE A 57 -7.31 -3.76 -20.91
CA ILE A 57 -7.30 -3.97 -22.36
C ILE A 57 -8.67 -4.48 -22.79
N LYS A 58 -9.20 -3.86 -23.84
CA LYS A 58 -10.35 -4.38 -24.57
C LYS A 58 -9.86 -5.07 -25.83
N ALA A 59 -10.11 -6.37 -25.93
CA ALA A 59 -9.70 -7.20 -27.05
C ALA A 59 -10.89 -7.73 -27.84
N VAL A 60 -10.71 -7.91 -29.15
CA VAL A 60 -11.63 -8.62 -30.04
C VAL A 60 -10.98 -9.94 -30.41
N THR A 61 -11.71 -11.04 -30.27
CA THR A 61 -11.23 -12.38 -30.65
C THR A 61 -11.40 -12.64 -32.14
N LYS A 62 -10.77 -13.70 -32.69
CA LYS A 62 -10.98 -14.14 -34.08
C LYS A 62 -12.42 -14.52 -34.39
N ASN A 63 -13.19 -14.94 -33.39
CA ASN A 63 -14.63 -15.18 -33.51
C ASN A 63 -15.49 -13.91 -33.42
N GLY A 64 -14.87 -12.73 -33.26
CA GLY A 64 -15.54 -11.43 -33.21
C GLY A 64 -16.13 -11.06 -31.85
N ASN A 65 -15.79 -11.81 -30.78
CA ASN A 65 -16.29 -11.50 -29.44
C ASN A 65 -15.40 -10.47 -28.74
N ASN A 66 -16.03 -9.62 -27.92
CA ASN A 66 -15.30 -8.67 -27.07
C ASN A 66 -14.93 -9.32 -25.73
N LYS A 67 -13.67 -9.14 -25.32
CA LYS A 67 -13.16 -9.48 -23.99
C LYS A 67 -12.52 -8.25 -23.36
N THR A 68 -12.67 -8.10 -22.05
CA THR A 68 -11.98 -7.06 -21.29
C THR A 68 -11.11 -7.73 -20.24
N PHE A 69 -9.82 -7.42 -20.26
CA PHE A 69 -8.86 -7.84 -19.26
C PHE A 69 -8.63 -6.67 -18.31
N THR A 70 -9.01 -6.86 -17.05
CA THR A 70 -8.92 -5.84 -16.00
C THR A 70 -7.77 -6.19 -15.08
N THR A 71 -6.92 -5.21 -14.78
CA THR A 71 -5.65 -5.29 -14.04
C THR A 71 -4.45 -5.75 -14.86
N PHE A 72 -3.29 -5.30 -14.40
CA PHE A 72 -2.01 -5.61 -15.00
C PHE A 72 -1.71 -7.10 -15.08
N GLU A 73 -1.98 -7.84 -13.99
CA GLU A 73 -1.70 -9.27 -13.88
C GLU A 73 -2.53 -10.07 -14.88
N VAL A 74 -3.84 -9.79 -14.96
CA VAL A 74 -4.75 -10.47 -15.90
C VAL A 74 -4.35 -10.17 -17.34
N VAL A 75 -3.99 -8.92 -17.64
CA VAL A 75 -3.51 -8.54 -18.96
C VAL A 75 -2.25 -9.33 -19.33
N ARG A 76 -1.28 -9.42 -18.42
CA ARG A 76 -0.03 -10.17 -18.65
C ARG A 76 -0.26 -11.68 -18.81
N GLU A 77 -1.14 -12.28 -18.02
CA GLU A 77 -1.53 -13.69 -18.15
C GLU A 77 -2.14 -14.00 -19.52
N ASN A 78 -2.75 -13.01 -20.17
CA ASN A 78 -3.30 -13.09 -21.52
C ASN A 78 -2.28 -12.70 -22.60
N LYS A 79 -0.98 -12.91 -22.34
CA LYS A 79 0.14 -12.78 -23.29
C LYS A 79 0.38 -11.35 -23.81
N PHE A 80 -0.08 -10.34 -23.09
CA PHE A 80 0.35 -8.97 -23.33
C PHE A 80 1.67 -8.67 -22.60
N SER A 81 2.47 -7.82 -23.20
CA SER A 81 3.75 -7.34 -22.67
C SER A 81 3.80 -5.82 -22.70
N PHE A 82 4.56 -5.24 -21.78
CA PHE A 82 4.65 -3.79 -21.59
C PHE A 82 6.09 -3.29 -21.74
N SER A 83 6.26 -2.10 -22.31
CA SER A 83 7.56 -1.43 -22.41
C SER A 83 7.40 0.10 -22.27
N PRO A 84 8.01 0.74 -21.25
CA PRO A 84 8.61 0.10 -20.08
C PRO A 84 7.59 -0.72 -19.27
N ASP A 85 8.08 -1.69 -18.50
CA ASP A 85 7.24 -2.61 -17.74
C ASP A 85 6.62 -1.94 -16.48
N ASN A 86 5.62 -2.58 -15.87
CA ASN A 86 5.06 -2.08 -14.60
C ASN A 86 6.15 -1.97 -13.54
N LYS A 87 6.02 -0.93 -12.70
CA LYS A 87 6.99 -0.54 -11.69
C LYS A 87 8.33 -0.01 -12.23
N TYR A 88 8.40 0.34 -13.52
CA TYR A 88 9.54 1.08 -14.07
C TYR A 88 9.76 2.41 -13.35
N ILE A 89 11.02 2.74 -13.06
CA ILE A 89 11.40 4.01 -12.42
C ILE A 89 11.87 4.97 -13.51
N PHE A 90 11.19 6.11 -13.65
CA PHE A 90 11.56 7.13 -14.61
C PHE A 90 12.90 7.77 -14.26
N THR A 91 13.71 8.01 -15.28
CA THR A 91 15.05 8.59 -15.18
C THR A 91 15.11 9.94 -15.87
N THR A 92 16.23 10.65 -15.75
CA THR A 92 16.45 11.90 -16.48
C THR A 92 16.41 11.72 -18.00
N ALA A 93 16.65 10.50 -18.52
CA ALA A 93 16.53 10.19 -19.94
C ALA A 93 15.08 10.13 -20.43
N ASP A 94 14.11 10.05 -19.52
CA ASP A 94 12.69 9.95 -19.86
C ASP A 94 11.97 11.31 -19.86
N ILE A 95 12.66 12.39 -19.51
CA ILE A 95 12.10 13.75 -19.46
C ILE A 95 11.44 14.11 -20.80
N GLY A 96 10.22 14.64 -20.72
CA GLY A 96 9.34 14.94 -21.83
C GLY A 96 8.26 13.88 -22.01
N THR A 97 7.71 13.80 -23.23
CA THR A 97 6.70 12.81 -23.57
C THR A 97 7.34 11.44 -23.75
N LYS A 98 6.95 10.48 -22.91
CA LYS A 98 7.37 9.08 -22.95
C LYS A 98 6.19 8.21 -23.39
N LYS A 99 6.46 7.29 -24.31
CA LYS A 99 5.48 6.29 -24.74
C LYS A 99 5.54 5.05 -23.86
N ILE A 100 4.36 4.57 -23.45
CA ILE A 100 4.19 3.26 -22.83
C ILE A 100 3.54 2.35 -23.87
N SER A 101 4.27 1.33 -24.28
CA SER A 101 3.88 0.37 -25.30
C SER A 101 3.26 -0.87 -24.67
N VAL A 102 2.20 -1.37 -25.29
CA VAL A 102 1.54 -2.63 -24.96
C VAL A 102 1.54 -3.50 -26.21
N SER A 103 2.12 -4.70 -26.12
CA SER A 103 2.31 -5.58 -27.27
C SER A 103 1.73 -6.97 -27.05
N CYS A 104 1.14 -7.55 -28.10
CA CYS A 104 0.64 -8.92 -28.14
C CYS A 104 0.98 -9.56 -29.49
N GLU A 105 1.12 -10.89 -29.53
CA GLU A 105 1.28 -11.62 -30.78
C GLU A 105 -0.09 -11.93 -31.39
N ILE A 106 -0.30 -11.50 -32.63
CA ILE A 106 -1.51 -11.73 -33.43
C ILE A 106 -1.06 -12.28 -34.78
N ASP A 107 -1.51 -13.49 -35.12
CA ASP A 107 -1.18 -14.18 -36.39
C ASP A 107 0.33 -14.23 -36.70
N GLY A 108 1.16 -14.53 -35.70
CA GLY A 108 2.61 -14.63 -35.85
C GLY A 108 3.32 -13.27 -35.96
N LYS A 109 2.62 -12.16 -35.71
CA LYS A 109 3.16 -10.80 -35.76
C LYS A 109 2.95 -10.10 -34.43
N THR A 110 3.97 -9.38 -33.97
CA THR A 110 3.84 -8.48 -32.82
C THR A 110 3.03 -7.25 -33.22
N VAL A 111 1.89 -7.05 -32.58
CA VAL A 111 1.08 -5.84 -32.68
C VAL A 111 1.31 -5.01 -31.42
N THR A 112 1.60 -3.72 -31.60
CA THR A 112 1.94 -2.81 -30.51
C THR A 112 1.07 -1.56 -30.57
N GLU A 113 0.38 -1.28 -29.47
CA GLU A 113 -0.34 -0.03 -29.22
C GLU A 113 0.38 0.79 -28.15
N ASN A 114 0.10 2.09 -28.08
CA ASN A 114 0.79 2.99 -27.16
C ASN A 114 -0.15 3.99 -26.50
N PHE A 115 0.21 4.42 -25.30
CA PHE A 115 -0.29 5.67 -24.73
C PHE A 115 0.87 6.51 -24.21
N ASP A 116 0.65 7.81 -24.16
CA ASP A 116 1.67 8.76 -23.76
C ASP A 116 1.56 9.09 -22.27
N VAL A 117 2.72 9.29 -21.65
CA VAL A 117 2.88 9.89 -20.33
C VAL A 117 3.90 11.02 -20.42
N ASN A 118 3.86 11.99 -19.53
CA ASN A 118 4.81 13.08 -19.47
C ASN A 118 5.69 12.96 -18.24
N VAL A 119 7.01 13.13 -18.40
CA VAL A 119 7.98 13.09 -17.31
C VAL A 119 8.67 14.45 -17.18
N SER A 120 8.71 15.01 -15.98
CA SER A 120 9.37 16.30 -15.71
C SER A 120 10.50 16.14 -14.68
N ASP A 121 11.39 17.13 -14.60
CA ASP A 121 12.30 17.27 -13.45
C ASP A 121 11.58 18.08 -12.36
N PRO A 122 11.41 17.56 -11.13
CA PRO A 122 10.74 18.29 -10.07
C PRO A 122 11.44 19.61 -9.72
N HIS A 123 12.74 19.77 -9.97
CA HIS A 123 13.46 21.02 -9.72
C HIS A 123 13.08 22.14 -10.69
N ASN A 124 12.56 21.79 -11.88
CA ASN A 124 12.13 22.78 -12.86
C ASN A 124 10.82 23.45 -12.44
N ASP A 125 9.93 22.69 -11.78
CA ASP A 125 8.58 23.15 -11.45
C ASP A 125 8.43 23.56 -9.97
N ALA A 126 9.38 23.15 -9.11
CA ALA A 126 9.38 23.53 -7.70
C ALA A 126 9.89 24.96 -7.47
N PRO A 127 9.24 25.73 -6.58
CA PRO A 127 9.68 27.05 -6.21
C PRO A 127 10.92 26.98 -5.30
N ALA A 128 11.89 27.84 -5.57
CA ALA A 128 13.08 28.07 -4.75
C ALA A 128 13.10 29.47 -4.12
N LYS A 129 12.40 30.44 -4.72
CA LYS A 129 12.33 31.82 -4.20
C LYS A 129 11.02 32.50 -4.57
N VAL A 130 10.45 33.25 -3.64
CA VAL A 130 9.29 34.13 -3.85
C VAL A 130 9.68 35.55 -3.55
N GLU A 131 9.27 36.46 -4.42
CA GLU A 131 9.39 37.90 -4.24
C GLU A 131 8.01 38.55 -4.43
N ILE A 132 7.63 39.41 -3.48
CA ILE A 132 6.36 40.15 -3.48
C ILE A 132 6.69 41.64 -3.49
N TYR A 133 6.13 42.36 -4.44
CA TYR A 133 6.38 43.78 -4.68
C TYR A 133 5.12 44.64 -4.57
N ASP A 134 5.28 45.86 -4.04
CA ASP A 134 4.34 46.97 -4.22
C ASP A 134 4.91 47.86 -5.31
N LYS A 135 4.34 47.77 -6.51
CA LYS A 135 4.91 48.35 -7.74
C LYS A 135 6.35 47.85 -7.93
N ASP A 136 7.34 48.74 -7.83
CA ASP A 136 8.77 48.41 -7.98
C ASP A 136 9.48 48.14 -6.65
N LYS A 137 8.78 48.30 -5.52
CA LYS A 137 9.38 48.16 -4.19
C LYS A 137 9.20 46.72 -3.68
N LEU A 138 10.30 46.03 -3.41
CA LEU A 138 10.29 44.71 -2.78
C LEU A 138 9.75 44.82 -1.35
N VAL A 139 8.70 44.05 -1.04
CA VAL A 139 8.03 44.01 0.27
C VAL A 139 8.38 42.72 1.02
N VAL A 140 8.42 41.58 0.32
CA VAL A 140 8.75 40.28 0.90
C VAL A 140 9.68 39.53 -0.03
N THR A 141 10.72 38.91 0.53
CA THR A 141 11.45 37.82 -0.13
C THR A 141 11.51 36.61 0.78
N LYS A 142 11.27 35.43 0.22
CA LYS A 142 11.42 34.14 0.91
C LYS A 142 12.12 33.16 0.00
N ASN A 143 13.16 32.55 0.53
CA ASN A 143 13.73 31.34 -0.07
C ASN A 143 12.87 30.15 0.38
N ILE A 144 12.73 29.20 -0.53
CA ILE A 144 11.99 27.97 -0.33
C ILE A 144 12.98 26.84 -0.55
N GLY A 145 13.22 26.03 0.49
CA GLY A 145 13.99 24.82 0.33
C GLY A 145 13.22 23.84 -0.55
N PHE A 146 13.88 23.29 -1.57
CA PHE A 146 13.29 22.27 -2.44
C PHE A 146 12.72 21.13 -1.60
N GLU A 147 13.53 20.58 -0.69
CA GLU A 147 13.11 19.51 0.21
C GLU A 147 11.95 19.93 1.12
N GLU A 148 11.96 21.16 1.66
CA GLU A 148 10.88 21.63 2.53
C GLU A 148 9.54 21.73 1.78
N PHE A 149 9.58 22.19 0.53
CA PHE A 149 8.39 22.31 -0.32
C PHE A 149 7.83 20.96 -0.74
N THR A 150 8.69 20.05 -1.19
CA THR A 150 8.28 18.69 -1.58
C THR A 150 7.82 17.89 -0.38
N ASN A 151 8.50 17.97 0.78
CA ASN A 151 8.12 17.28 2.02
C ASN A 151 6.74 17.71 2.53
N ASN A 152 6.32 18.94 2.25
CA ASN A 152 4.99 19.43 2.56
C ASN A 152 3.98 19.17 1.43
N SER A 153 4.23 18.18 0.57
CA SER A 153 3.34 17.79 -0.54
C SER A 153 3.08 18.91 -1.55
N GLY A 154 4.09 19.76 -1.81
CA GLY A 154 3.96 20.89 -2.74
C GLY A 154 3.31 22.12 -2.09
N TYR A 155 3.34 22.23 -0.77
CA TYR A 155 2.74 23.34 -0.03
C TYR A 155 3.78 24.04 0.83
N MET A 156 3.74 25.38 0.88
CA MET A 156 4.55 26.14 1.83
C MET A 156 3.71 27.14 2.59
N ARG A 157 3.96 27.33 3.89
CA ARG A 157 3.22 28.27 4.73
C ARG A 157 4.16 29.18 5.50
N PHE A 158 4.08 30.47 5.23
CA PHE A 158 4.79 31.50 5.95
C PHE A 158 3.84 32.28 6.85
N TYR A 159 3.91 31.99 8.15
CA TYR A 159 3.09 32.68 9.15
C TYR A 159 3.72 34.00 9.59
N ASN A 160 2.87 34.98 9.92
CA ASN A 160 3.29 36.27 10.48
C ASN A 160 4.37 36.98 9.65
N THR A 161 4.27 36.90 8.32
CA THR A 161 5.21 37.61 7.44
C THR A 161 5.00 39.10 7.60
N GLU A 162 6.05 39.79 8.05
CA GLU A 162 5.96 41.20 8.37
C GLU A 162 5.82 42.04 7.09
N ILE A 163 4.78 42.86 7.04
CA ILE A 163 4.56 43.85 5.98
C ILE A 163 4.15 45.19 6.60
N PRO A 164 4.38 46.32 5.89
CA PRO A 164 3.97 47.63 6.37
C PRO A 164 2.49 47.72 6.78
N LYS A 165 2.22 48.38 7.91
CA LYS A 165 0.88 48.55 8.47
C LYS A 165 -0.11 49.26 7.55
N LYS A 166 0.37 50.02 6.57
CA LYS A 166 -0.46 50.63 5.51
C LYS A 166 -1.34 49.61 4.76
N TYR A 167 -0.98 48.32 4.75
CA TYR A 167 -1.76 47.26 4.10
C TYR A 167 -2.85 46.64 4.98
N GLU A 168 -2.88 46.92 6.28
CA GLU A 168 -3.85 46.32 7.21
C GLU A 168 -5.29 46.57 6.75
N GLY A 169 -6.01 45.49 6.43
CA GLY A 169 -7.39 45.53 5.92
C GLY A 169 -7.57 46.09 4.50
N LYS A 170 -6.49 46.47 3.80
CA LYS A 170 -6.55 47.22 2.54
C LYS A 170 -6.05 46.48 1.30
N TRP A 171 -5.41 45.32 1.47
CA TRP A 171 -4.86 44.56 0.34
C TRP A 171 -5.85 43.52 -0.23
N ASP A 172 -5.68 43.19 -1.50
CA ASP A 172 -6.32 42.11 -2.25
C ASP A 172 -5.30 41.32 -3.11
N LYS A 173 -5.78 40.45 -4.00
CA LYS A 173 -4.91 39.62 -4.86
C LYS A 173 -4.10 40.44 -5.88
N ASP A 174 -4.55 41.63 -6.25
CA ASP A 174 -3.97 42.48 -7.30
C ASP A 174 -3.11 43.61 -6.70
N THR A 175 -3.13 43.78 -5.38
CA THR A 175 -2.34 44.78 -4.65
C THR A 175 -0.83 44.57 -4.81
N PHE A 176 -0.38 43.33 -5.01
CA PHE A 176 1.03 42.99 -5.11
C PHE A 176 1.37 42.33 -6.43
N THR A 177 2.55 42.66 -6.97
CA THR A 177 3.18 41.89 -8.03
C THR A 177 3.99 40.75 -7.41
N VAL A 178 3.74 39.52 -7.82
CA VAL A 178 4.43 38.33 -7.29
C VAL A 178 5.31 37.72 -8.37
N LYS A 179 6.53 37.35 -8.01
CA LYS A 179 7.43 36.56 -8.84
C LYS A 179 7.88 35.34 -8.06
N VAL A 180 7.78 34.17 -8.69
CA VAL A 180 8.26 32.91 -8.10
C VAL A 180 9.28 32.31 -9.05
N TYR A 181 10.40 31.89 -8.50
CA TYR A 181 11.54 31.38 -9.25
C TYR A 181 11.83 29.95 -8.83
N ASN A 182 12.23 29.10 -9.78
CA ASN A 182 12.80 27.79 -9.49
C ASN A 182 14.30 27.88 -9.14
N ALA A 183 14.93 26.74 -8.85
CA ALA A 183 16.34 26.68 -8.44
C ALA A 183 17.32 27.20 -9.51
N SER A 184 16.95 27.14 -10.78
CA SER A 184 17.71 27.67 -11.92
C SER A 184 17.50 29.17 -12.15
N GLY A 185 16.61 29.81 -11.38
CA GLY A 185 16.27 31.23 -11.52
C GLY A 185 15.24 31.53 -12.62
N ASN A 186 14.58 30.51 -13.18
CA ASN A 186 13.51 30.69 -14.15
C ASN A 186 12.19 31.04 -13.45
N LEU A 187 11.38 31.89 -14.08
CA LEU A 187 10.06 32.25 -13.57
C LEU A 187 9.09 31.08 -13.70
N LEU A 188 8.38 30.79 -12.62
CA LEU A 188 7.28 29.84 -12.60
C LEU A 188 5.97 30.52 -12.96
N ASN A 189 5.09 29.78 -13.64
CA ASN A 189 3.71 30.17 -13.83
C ASN A 189 2.97 30.16 -12.49
N ILE A 190 2.18 31.21 -12.21
CA ILE A 190 1.50 31.36 -10.92
C ILE A 190 0.10 31.94 -11.06
N ASN A 191 -0.73 31.66 -10.06
CA ASN A 191 -2.02 32.34 -9.87
C ASN A 191 -2.16 32.84 -8.43
N VAL A 192 -2.42 34.13 -8.25
CA VAL A 192 -2.55 34.75 -6.93
C VAL A 192 -4.02 34.84 -6.53
N LYS A 193 -4.35 34.37 -5.32
CA LYS A 193 -5.68 34.42 -4.72
C LYS A 193 -5.63 34.94 -3.29
N LYS A 194 -6.68 35.67 -2.91
CA LYS A 194 -6.97 36.02 -1.52
C LYS A 194 -7.97 35.01 -0.95
N ARG A 195 -7.55 34.21 0.04
CA ARG A 195 -8.41 33.26 0.76
C ARG A 195 -8.64 33.77 2.19
N LYS A 196 -9.74 34.49 2.42
CA LYS A 196 -9.99 35.24 3.67
C LYS A 196 -8.84 36.23 3.96
N ALA A 197 -8.08 36.00 5.02
CA ALA A 197 -6.91 36.80 5.41
C ALA A 197 -5.57 36.22 4.92
N LEU A 198 -5.61 35.19 4.08
CA LEU A 198 -4.42 34.47 3.59
C LEU A 198 -4.14 34.85 2.14
N PHE A 199 -2.88 35.16 1.86
CA PHE A 199 -2.38 35.45 0.51
C PHE A 199 -1.82 34.15 -0.07
N ASN A 200 -2.45 33.63 -1.12
CA ASN A 200 -2.21 32.29 -1.65
C ASN A 200 -1.69 32.39 -3.09
N ILE A 201 -0.51 31.84 -3.33
CA ILE A 201 0.12 31.76 -4.64
C ILE A 201 0.04 30.30 -5.10
N GLU A 202 -0.78 30.02 -6.10
CA GLU A 202 -0.93 28.68 -6.69
C GLU A 202 0.13 28.48 -7.78
N LEU A 203 0.68 27.27 -7.84
CA LEU A 203 1.66 26.80 -8.81
C LEU A 203 0.98 25.73 -9.67
N PRO A 204 0.23 26.14 -10.72
CA PRO A 204 -0.60 25.23 -11.50
C PRO A 204 0.20 24.15 -12.22
N ASP A 205 1.44 24.47 -12.61
CA ASP A 205 2.30 23.58 -13.37
C ASP A 205 3.08 22.61 -12.45
N TYR A 206 3.09 22.87 -11.13
CA TYR A 206 3.67 21.96 -10.16
C TYR A 206 2.73 20.78 -9.88
N MET A 207 3.20 19.56 -10.10
CA MET A 207 2.40 18.35 -9.95
C MET A 207 2.42 17.85 -8.51
N ALA A 208 1.59 18.45 -7.66
CA ALA A 208 1.37 17.96 -6.30
C ALA A 208 0.68 16.56 -6.30
N LEU A 209 0.93 15.78 -5.24
CA LEU A 209 0.46 14.38 -5.05
C LEU A 209 -1.05 14.16 -5.29
N HIS A 210 -1.89 15.19 -5.14
CA HIS A 210 -3.35 15.11 -5.29
C HIS A 210 -3.89 15.73 -6.60
N GLY A 211 -3.02 16.06 -7.55
CA GLY A 211 -3.43 16.67 -8.83
C GLY A 211 -3.97 18.10 -8.73
N SER A 212 -3.90 18.72 -7.55
CA SER A 212 -4.46 20.06 -7.28
C SER A 212 -3.50 21.22 -7.52
N GLY A 213 -2.30 20.97 -8.06
CA GLY A 213 -1.23 21.96 -8.13
C GLY A 213 -0.53 22.19 -6.78
N GLY A 214 0.64 22.82 -6.80
CA GLY A 214 1.33 23.30 -5.59
C GLY A 214 0.80 24.66 -5.11
N TYR A 215 1.09 25.07 -3.88
CA TYR A 215 0.85 26.46 -3.46
C TYR A 215 1.78 26.95 -2.35
N ILE A 216 1.93 28.27 -2.29
CA ILE A 216 2.64 28.98 -1.23
C ILE A 216 1.66 29.95 -0.58
N MET A 217 1.55 29.90 0.75
CA MET A 217 0.58 30.65 1.51
C MET A 217 1.25 31.54 2.54
N PHE A 218 0.82 32.80 2.59
CA PHE A 218 1.27 33.79 3.55
C PHE A 218 0.12 34.22 4.46
N SER A 219 0.42 34.36 5.74
CA SER A 219 -0.34 35.27 6.62
C SER A 219 0.56 36.44 6.97
N PHE A 220 -0.04 37.63 7.10
CA PHE A 220 0.68 38.86 7.29
C PHE A 220 0.58 39.37 8.73
N LYS A 221 1.70 39.90 9.23
CA LYS A 221 1.79 40.67 10.47
C LYS A 221 2.11 42.12 10.09
N TYR A 222 1.34 43.06 10.62
CA TYR A 222 1.45 44.47 10.26
C TYR A 222 2.39 45.20 11.21
N VAL A 223 3.43 45.82 10.67
CA VAL A 223 4.46 46.53 11.44
C VAL A 223 4.62 47.98 10.96
N ASP A 224 4.96 48.87 11.88
CA ASP A 224 5.10 50.31 11.59
C ASP A 224 6.39 50.65 10.81
N ASN A 225 7.39 49.75 10.81
CA ASN A 225 8.67 49.90 10.11
C ASN A 225 8.81 48.94 8.92
N GLU A 226 9.51 49.34 7.87
CA GLU A 226 9.76 48.48 6.70
C GLU A 226 10.69 47.30 7.07
N PRO A 227 10.36 46.05 6.67
CA PRO A 227 11.13 44.87 7.07
C PRO A 227 12.57 44.90 6.52
N LYS A 228 13.54 44.50 7.34
CA LYS A 228 14.92 44.19 6.90
C LYS A 228 15.07 42.67 6.75
N THR A 229 15.55 42.21 5.60
CA THR A 229 15.75 40.80 5.25
C THR A 229 17.20 40.34 5.50
N GLU A 230 17.39 39.26 6.26
CA GLU A 230 18.67 38.54 6.38
C GLU A 230 18.55 37.09 5.86
N PRO A 231 19.57 36.56 5.14
CA PRO A 231 19.63 35.17 4.68
C PRO A 231 20.44 34.26 5.62
N LYS A 232 20.05 32.99 5.75
CA LYS A 232 20.90 31.91 6.32
C LYS A 232 21.02 30.73 5.36
N THR A 233 22.23 30.18 5.31
CA THR A 233 22.81 29.21 4.37
C THR A 233 22.62 27.74 4.80
N GLU A 234 22.53 26.83 3.83
CA GLU A 234 22.46 25.35 3.97
C GLU A 234 23.85 24.66 3.86
N PRO A 235 24.02 23.41 4.37
CA PRO A 235 25.05 22.46 3.94
C PRO A 235 24.51 21.25 3.14
N LYS A 236 25.39 20.65 2.31
CA LYS A 236 25.15 19.61 1.28
C LYS A 236 25.85 18.26 1.59
N THR A 237 25.23 17.16 1.13
CA THR A 237 25.79 15.84 0.73
C THR A 237 26.24 14.80 1.81
N GLU A 238 25.41 14.53 2.83
CA GLU A 238 25.59 13.39 3.77
C GLU A 238 24.32 12.50 3.91
N ALA A 239 23.24 12.82 3.19
CA ALA A 239 21.88 12.33 3.48
C ALA A 239 21.55 10.90 2.98
N ALA A 240 22.26 10.37 1.99
CA ALA A 240 21.91 9.10 1.36
C ALA A 240 22.20 7.86 2.24
N ASP A 241 23.34 7.85 2.94
CA ASP A 241 23.68 6.76 3.87
C ASP A 241 22.82 6.80 5.13
N ILE A 242 22.56 8.00 5.66
CA ILE A 242 21.69 8.22 6.85
C ILE A 242 20.26 7.72 6.58
N LEU A 243 19.73 7.91 5.37
CA LEU A 243 18.38 7.46 5.02
C LEU A 243 18.25 5.93 5.07
N SER A 244 19.27 5.21 4.58
CA SER A 244 19.27 3.75 4.59
C SER A 244 19.27 3.16 6.01
N GLU A 245 19.99 3.80 6.93
CA GLU A 245 20.08 3.35 8.33
C GLU A 245 18.83 3.62 9.15
N ASN A 246 18.00 4.57 8.71
CA ASN A 246 16.76 4.93 9.39
C ASN A 246 15.50 4.37 8.70
N THR A 247 15.64 3.65 7.59
CA THR A 247 14.52 3.02 6.88
C THR A 247 14.11 1.73 7.60
N PRO A 248 12.84 1.58 8.02
CA PRO A 248 12.38 0.41 8.79
C PRO A 248 12.32 -0.84 7.92
N SER A 249 12.74 -1.97 8.50
CA SER A 249 12.65 -3.32 7.94
C SER A 249 11.78 -4.25 8.79
N ALA A 250 11.62 -3.94 10.08
CA ALA A 250 10.75 -4.67 10.99
C ALA A 250 10.32 -3.79 12.17
N VAL A 251 9.17 -4.14 12.75
CA VAL A 251 8.71 -3.63 14.04
C VAL A 251 8.49 -4.79 14.98
N GLU A 252 9.08 -4.70 16.16
CA GLU A 252 8.96 -5.67 17.23
C GLU A 252 8.22 -5.03 18.41
N LEU A 253 7.16 -5.71 18.84
CA LEU A 253 6.31 -5.31 19.96
C LEU A 253 6.57 -6.24 21.13
N TYR A 254 6.90 -5.66 22.29
CA TYR A 254 7.25 -6.38 23.50
C TYR A 254 6.33 -6.04 24.68
N ASP A 255 6.10 -7.01 25.55
CA ASP A 255 5.60 -6.84 26.91
C ASP A 255 6.74 -7.12 27.89
N GLY A 256 7.30 -6.06 28.48
CA GLY A 256 8.55 -6.16 29.21
C GLY A 256 9.68 -6.69 28.31
N SER A 257 10.17 -7.91 28.60
CA SER A 257 11.21 -8.60 27.82
C SER A 257 10.67 -9.65 26.84
N GLU A 258 9.36 -9.95 26.87
CA GLU A 258 8.75 -10.97 26.01
C GLU A 258 8.35 -10.37 24.66
N LEU A 259 8.80 -10.97 23.55
CA LEU A 259 8.41 -10.57 22.21
C LEU A 259 6.98 -11.04 21.91
N LEU A 260 6.03 -10.11 21.82
CA LEU A 260 4.64 -10.40 21.49
C LEU A 260 4.43 -10.61 19.99
N LYS A 261 5.05 -9.74 19.19
CA LYS A 261 4.83 -9.73 17.74
C LYS A 261 6.00 -9.09 17.01
N LYS A 262 6.35 -9.66 15.86
CA LYS A 262 7.24 -9.07 14.88
C LYS A 262 6.52 -8.96 13.55
N GLU A 263 6.50 -7.75 13.00
CA GLU A 263 5.99 -7.47 11.67
C GLU A 263 7.15 -7.05 10.79
N THR A 264 7.25 -7.64 9.61
CA THR A 264 8.25 -7.25 8.62
C THR A 264 7.71 -6.16 7.72
N ILE A 265 8.58 -5.24 7.34
CA ILE A 265 8.29 -4.13 6.45
C ILE A 265 9.32 -4.18 5.34
N THR A 266 8.87 -4.38 4.11
CA THR A 266 9.76 -4.23 2.97
C THR A 266 10.01 -2.76 2.69
N LYS A 267 11.19 -2.44 2.16
CA LYS A 267 11.50 -1.08 1.70
C LYS A 267 10.42 -0.57 0.74
N GLU A 268 9.96 -1.40 -0.19
CA GLU A 268 8.90 -1.06 -1.15
C GLU A 268 7.57 -0.75 -0.46
N GLN A 269 7.12 -1.55 0.51
CA GLN A 269 5.90 -1.25 1.27
C GLN A 269 5.98 0.10 1.98
N PHE A 270 7.13 0.36 2.61
CA PHE A 270 7.35 1.61 3.31
C PHE A 270 7.42 2.80 2.36
N GLU A 271 8.12 2.68 1.24
CA GLU A 271 8.28 3.75 0.27
C GLU A 271 7.02 3.99 -0.58
N ASN A 272 6.31 2.93 -1.00
CA ASN A 272 5.05 3.03 -1.74
C ASN A 272 3.90 3.61 -0.90
N SER A 273 4.02 3.54 0.43
CA SER A 273 3.12 4.23 1.36
C SER A 273 3.60 5.64 1.70
N ASN A 274 4.53 6.19 0.93
CA ASN A 274 5.15 7.51 1.15
C ASN A 274 5.74 7.63 2.57
N ALA A 275 6.46 6.60 3.02
CA ALA A 275 7.01 6.48 4.37
C ALA A 275 5.97 6.54 5.51
N HIS A 276 4.68 6.32 5.21
CA HIS A 276 3.57 6.27 6.16
C HIS A 276 2.88 4.91 6.07
N TYR A 277 3.58 3.87 6.49
CA TYR A 277 3.10 2.51 6.29
C TYR A 277 2.17 2.04 7.41
N MET A 278 0.97 1.63 7.07
CA MET A 278 0.01 1.03 8.00
C MET A 278 -0.04 -0.49 7.84
N ILE A 279 0.25 -1.20 8.92
CA ILE A 279 0.09 -2.65 9.02
C ILE A 279 -1.26 -2.93 9.66
N TYR A 280 -2.14 -3.54 8.88
CA TYR A 280 -3.48 -3.89 9.32
C TYR A 280 -3.50 -5.27 9.99
N ASN A 281 -4.47 -5.48 10.88
CA ASN A 281 -4.75 -6.77 11.50
C ASN A 281 -3.56 -7.37 12.27
N VAL A 282 -2.80 -6.53 12.99
CA VAL A 282 -1.72 -7.01 13.86
C VAL A 282 -2.36 -7.72 15.06
N MET A 283 -2.41 -9.05 14.97
CA MET A 283 -3.10 -9.90 15.94
C MET A 283 -2.30 -10.00 17.24
N ILE A 284 -2.87 -9.49 18.34
CA ILE A 284 -2.31 -9.60 19.69
C ILE A 284 -3.33 -10.17 20.68
N PRO A 285 -2.90 -10.71 21.84
CA PRO A 285 -3.81 -11.23 22.86
C PRO A 285 -4.84 -10.20 23.33
N LYS A 286 -6.08 -10.66 23.54
CA LYS A 286 -7.21 -9.81 23.97
C LYS A 286 -6.99 -9.10 25.31
N LYS A 287 -6.11 -9.60 26.18
CA LYS A 287 -5.71 -8.90 27.42
C LYS A 287 -5.17 -7.48 27.17
N TYR A 288 -4.68 -7.18 25.96
CA TYR A 288 -4.19 -5.86 25.58
C TYR A 288 -5.24 -4.94 24.92
N GLU A 289 -6.53 -5.26 25.00
CA GLU A 289 -7.59 -4.41 24.41
C GLU A 289 -7.59 -2.98 25.00
N ASN A 290 -7.23 -2.84 26.28
CA ASN A 290 -7.17 -1.57 27.00
C ASN A 290 -5.74 -1.07 27.25
N TRP A 291 -4.85 -1.23 26.28
CA TRP A 291 -3.44 -0.82 26.38
C TRP A 291 -3.24 0.71 26.43
N THR A 292 -2.10 1.14 26.97
CA THR A 292 -1.64 2.54 27.00
C THR A 292 -0.24 2.65 26.36
N LYS A 293 0.26 3.87 26.14
CA LYS A 293 1.60 4.05 25.55
C LYS A 293 2.71 3.36 26.35
N SER A 294 2.56 3.16 27.66
CA SER A 294 3.55 2.45 28.49
C SER A 294 3.36 0.93 28.53
N THR A 295 2.31 0.39 27.90
CA THR A 295 2.05 -1.07 27.89
C THR A 295 3.05 -1.82 27.04
N PHE A 296 3.56 -1.21 25.96
CA PHE A 296 4.45 -1.87 25.03
C PHE A 296 5.81 -1.20 24.96
N THR A 297 6.85 -2.01 24.89
CA THR A 297 8.14 -1.57 24.35
C THR A 297 8.14 -1.85 22.85
N VAL A 298 8.45 -0.83 22.04
CA VAL A 298 8.48 -0.94 20.58
C VAL A 298 9.90 -0.75 20.10
N LYS A 299 10.41 -1.72 19.35
CA LYS A 299 11.67 -1.59 18.62
C LYS A 299 11.40 -1.57 17.12
N VAL A 300 12.03 -0.62 16.44
CA VAL A 300 12.02 -0.58 14.98
C VAL A 300 13.43 -0.94 14.52
N LEU A 301 13.56 -1.86 13.58
CA LEU A 301 14.86 -2.30 13.08
C LEU A 301 15.03 -1.85 11.63
N ASN A 302 16.27 -1.54 11.24
CA ASN A 302 16.65 -1.34 9.83
C ASN A 302 17.08 -2.66 9.17
N SER A 303 17.40 -2.64 7.87
CA SER A 303 17.77 -3.85 7.12
C SER A 303 19.06 -4.53 7.61
N LYS A 304 19.92 -3.80 8.33
CA LYS A 304 21.15 -4.32 8.96
C LYS A 304 20.91 -4.85 10.38
N GLY A 305 19.67 -4.81 10.88
CA GLY A 305 19.33 -5.20 12.25
C GLY A 305 19.64 -4.15 13.32
N GLY A 306 20.02 -2.92 12.92
CA GLY A 306 20.21 -1.79 13.83
C GLY A 306 18.87 -1.19 14.27
N GLU A 307 18.78 -0.77 15.52
CA GLU A 307 17.58 -0.16 16.09
C GLU A 307 17.43 1.30 15.63
N ILE A 308 16.25 1.66 15.12
CA ILE A 308 15.88 2.99 14.66
C ILE A 308 15.16 3.69 15.80
N GLU A 309 15.62 4.88 16.14
CA GLU A 309 15.01 5.69 17.20
C GLU A 309 13.56 6.08 16.84
N ASN A 310 12.65 5.84 17.77
CA ASN A 310 11.22 6.07 17.56
C ASN A 310 10.51 6.62 18.80
N THR A 311 9.34 7.22 18.56
CA THR A 311 8.38 7.58 19.60
C THR A 311 7.01 6.99 19.28
N ILE A 312 6.18 6.79 20.30
CA ILE A 312 4.88 6.12 20.13
C ILE A 312 3.70 7.02 20.50
N THR A 313 2.61 6.83 19.76
CA THR A 313 1.33 7.50 19.94
C THR A 313 0.20 6.48 19.96
N LYS A 314 -0.89 6.81 20.64
CA LYS A 314 -2.09 5.99 20.70
C LYS A 314 -3.25 6.76 20.11
N SER A 315 -3.99 6.11 19.22
CA SER A 315 -5.30 6.56 18.73
C SER A 315 -6.18 5.31 18.63
N ASP A 316 -7.26 5.22 19.39
CA ASP A 316 -8.12 4.03 19.44
C ASP A 316 -7.32 2.71 19.57
N ASN A 317 -7.45 1.82 18.57
CA ASN A 317 -6.79 0.52 18.47
C ASN A 317 -5.51 0.59 17.62
N THR A 318 -4.99 1.79 17.43
CA THR A 318 -3.85 2.08 16.56
C THR A 318 -2.66 2.56 17.39
N LEU A 319 -1.54 1.87 17.22
CA LEU A 319 -0.24 2.25 17.74
C LEU A 319 0.56 2.93 16.64
N GLY A 320 0.69 4.25 16.72
CA GLY A 320 1.47 5.05 15.79
C GLY A 320 2.92 5.16 16.25
N ILE A 321 3.86 4.90 15.35
CA ILE A 321 5.30 4.85 15.62
C ILE A 321 5.96 5.90 14.72
N ASN A 322 6.44 6.99 15.31
CA ASN A 322 7.15 8.04 14.59
C ASN A 322 8.65 7.72 14.60
N LEU A 323 9.27 7.63 13.43
CA LEU A 323 10.71 7.41 13.28
C LEU A 323 11.44 8.75 13.40
N THR A 324 12.05 9.03 14.55
CA THR A 324 12.50 10.39 14.90
C THR A 324 13.67 10.87 14.04
N LYS A 325 14.51 9.93 13.61
CA LYS A 325 15.70 10.19 12.78
C LYS A 325 15.50 9.92 11.29
N TYR A 326 14.38 9.29 10.90
CA TYR A 326 14.08 9.12 9.48
C TYR A 326 13.73 10.46 8.84
N LYS A 327 14.49 10.82 7.81
CA LYS A 327 14.30 12.02 7.00
C LYS A 327 14.52 11.67 5.55
N SER A 328 13.43 11.44 4.82
CA SER A 328 13.47 11.26 3.38
C SER A 328 13.30 12.60 2.68
N PRO A 329 14.17 12.98 1.72
CA PRO A 329 13.94 14.13 0.84
C PRO A 329 12.67 13.98 -0.04
N ARG A 330 12.21 12.74 -0.25
CA ARG A 330 11.03 12.39 -1.05
C ARG A 330 9.74 12.29 -0.24
N TYR A 331 9.83 11.84 1.02
CA TYR A 331 8.65 11.47 1.83
C TYR A 331 8.54 12.22 3.17
N GLY A 332 9.52 13.04 3.53
CA GLY A 332 9.58 13.72 4.81
C GLY A 332 9.84 12.78 5.99
N LYS A 333 9.02 12.89 7.04
CA LYS A 333 9.13 12.08 8.26
C LYS A 333 8.56 10.69 8.04
N GLY A 334 9.15 9.71 8.72
CA GLY A 334 8.77 8.31 8.62
C GLY A 334 7.81 7.93 9.72
N TYR A 335 6.76 7.20 9.36
CA TYR A 335 5.72 6.73 10.26
C TYR A 335 5.38 5.28 9.94
N VAL A 336 5.37 4.45 10.97
CA VAL A 336 4.79 3.11 10.91
C VAL A 336 3.58 3.09 11.83
N VAL A 337 2.50 2.49 11.37
CA VAL A 337 1.25 2.44 12.12
C VAL A 337 0.78 1.00 12.24
N LEU A 338 0.62 0.50 13.46
CA LEU A 338 0.07 -0.83 13.70
C LEU A 338 -1.40 -0.70 14.08
N ARG A 339 -2.30 -1.28 13.28
CA ARG A 339 -3.71 -1.41 13.65
C ARG A 339 -3.91 -2.76 14.34
N LEU A 340 -4.03 -2.71 15.66
CA LEU A 340 -4.10 -3.88 16.53
C LEU A 340 -5.47 -4.54 16.42
N LYS A 341 -5.47 -5.87 16.35
CA LYS A 341 -6.67 -6.69 16.38
C LYS A 341 -6.52 -7.75 17.47
N TYR A 342 -7.59 -7.94 18.22
CA TYR A 342 -7.55 -8.74 19.44
C TYR A 342 -8.05 -10.15 19.15
N LYS A 343 -7.28 -11.14 19.61
CA LYS A 343 -7.65 -12.56 19.57
C LYS A 343 -7.64 -13.09 20.99
N ASP A 344 -8.60 -13.92 21.33
CA ASP A 344 -8.54 -14.67 22.58
C ASP A 344 -7.25 -15.50 22.60
N GLU A 345 -6.47 -15.31 23.65
CA GLU A 345 -5.27 -16.10 23.88
C GLU A 345 -5.68 -17.57 24.01
N ILE A 346 -5.30 -18.37 23.02
CA ILE A 346 -5.44 -19.83 23.06
C ILE A 346 -4.33 -20.32 23.99
N VAL A 347 -4.60 -20.29 25.28
CA VAL A 347 -3.74 -20.94 26.27
C VAL A 347 -3.84 -22.43 25.99
N THR A 348 -2.76 -23.07 25.58
CA THR A 348 -2.76 -24.52 25.32
C THR A 348 -2.22 -25.27 26.52
N LYS A 349 -2.74 -26.49 26.73
CA LYS A 349 -2.14 -27.49 27.61
C LYS A 349 -1.88 -28.73 26.78
N THR A 350 -0.79 -29.41 27.12
CA THR A 350 -0.39 -30.69 26.53
C THR A 350 -0.54 -31.77 27.58
N VAL A 351 -1.13 -32.89 27.19
CA VAL A 351 -1.21 -34.10 28.00
C VAL A 351 -0.78 -35.29 27.16
N THR A 352 -0.01 -36.20 27.74
CA THR A 352 0.27 -37.51 27.16
C THR A 352 -0.50 -38.57 27.92
N ALA A 353 -0.97 -39.59 27.20
CA ALA A 353 -1.73 -40.69 27.78
C ALA A 353 -1.40 -41.99 27.04
N SER A 354 -1.54 -43.10 27.77
CA SER A 354 -1.31 -44.46 27.27
C SER A 354 -2.51 -45.33 27.62
N ALA A 355 -2.97 -46.17 26.69
CA ALA A 355 -4.05 -47.12 26.93
C ALA A 355 -3.75 -48.47 26.24
N PRO A 356 -4.04 -49.60 26.90
CA PRO A 356 -3.88 -50.92 26.28
C PRO A 356 -4.87 -51.10 25.13
N VAL A 357 -4.42 -51.76 24.06
CA VAL A 357 -5.26 -52.10 22.91
C VAL A 357 -5.83 -53.51 23.09
N ASP A 358 -7.15 -53.63 23.19
CA ASP A 358 -7.82 -54.91 23.45
C ASP A 358 -7.40 -56.00 22.44
N LEU A 359 -7.13 -57.20 22.96
CA LEU A 359 -6.69 -58.39 22.21
C LEU A 359 -5.27 -58.30 21.59
N TYR A 360 -4.56 -57.19 21.80
CA TYR A 360 -3.20 -57.00 21.29
C TYR A 360 -2.23 -56.61 22.41
N ASP A 361 -1.00 -57.13 22.33
CA ASP A 361 0.04 -56.90 23.34
C ASP A 361 0.81 -55.60 23.06
N TYR A 362 0.08 -54.48 23.01
CA TYR A 362 0.68 -53.14 22.94
C TYR A 362 -0.22 -52.05 23.52
N ASP A 363 0.42 -50.94 23.93
CA ASP A 363 -0.26 -49.75 24.41
C ASP A 363 -0.23 -48.65 23.36
N ALA A 364 -1.40 -48.09 23.04
CA ALA A 364 -1.55 -46.88 22.25
C ALA A 364 -1.15 -45.66 23.09
N ARG A 365 -0.17 -44.89 22.62
CA ARG A 365 0.32 -43.68 23.26
C ARG A 365 0.01 -42.47 22.41
N VAL A 366 -0.63 -41.48 23.02
CA VAL A 366 -1.04 -40.26 22.33
C VAL A 366 -0.67 -39.02 23.12
N LYS A 367 -0.33 -37.98 22.39
CA LYS A 367 -0.10 -36.63 22.88
C LYS A 367 -1.21 -35.73 22.38
N VAL A 368 -1.91 -35.07 23.29
CA VAL A 368 -3.03 -34.19 22.99
C VAL A 368 -2.70 -32.77 23.40
N VAL A 369 -2.78 -31.84 22.45
CA VAL A 369 -2.73 -30.40 22.70
C VAL A 369 -4.14 -29.86 22.63
N TYR A 370 -4.61 -29.18 23.68
CA TYR A 370 -5.97 -28.63 23.76
C TYR A 370 -5.97 -27.19 24.27
N ASN A 371 -7.03 -26.45 23.93
CA ASN A 371 -7.30 -25.12 24.45
C ASN A 371 -7.72 -25.25 25.93
N ALA A 372 -6.92 -24.71 26.84
CA ALA A 372 -7.12 -24.78 28.28
C ALA A 372 -8.40 -24.06 28.77
N LYS A 373 -8.94 -23.12 27.98
CA LYS A 373 -10.18 -22.41 28.30
C LYS A 373 -11.41 -23.15 27.80
N THR A 374 -11.40 -23.62 26.56
CA THR A 374 -12.59 -24.24 25.93
C THR A 374 -12.62 -25.76 26.06
N GLY A 375 -11.49 -26.38 26.40
CA GLY A 375 -11.34 -27.84 26.39
C GLY A 375 -11.31 -28.46 25.00
N GLN A 376 -11.25 -27.65 23.93
CA GLN A 376 -11.21 -28.13 22.55
C GLN A 376 -9.83 -28.67 22.19
N ILE A 377 -9.79 -29.87 21.64
CA ILE A 377 -8.62 -30.52 21.08
C ILE A 377 -8.15 -29.71 19.86
N ILE A 378 -6.87 -29.39 19.83
CA ILE A 378 -6.22 -28.65 18.74
C ILE A 378 -5.44 -29.65 17.88
N ILE A 379 -4.66 -30.52 18.52
CA ILE A 379 -3.82 -31.53 17.86
C ILE A 379 -3.84 -32.82 18.69
N VAL A 380 -3.84 -33.96 18.01
CA VAL A 380 -3.57 -35.29 18.57
C VAL A 380 -2.46 -35.93 17.75
N GLU A 381 -1.42 -36.41 18.41
CA GLU A 381 -0.24 -37.03 17.79
C GLU A 381 0.05 -38.39 18.44
N ASP A 382 0.70 -39.27 17.68
CA ASP A 382 1.30 -40.48 18.22
C ASP A 382 2.47 -40.11 19.15
N ASP A 383 2.51 -40.72 20.33
CA ASP A 383 3.55 -40.50 21.33
C ASP A 383 4.45 -41.76 21.43
N GLU A 384 5.05 -42.11 20.29
CA GLU A 384 5.97 -43.23 20.13
C GLU A 384 5.35 -44.60 20.49
N THR A 385 4.18 -44.89 19.91
CA THR A 385 3.52 -46.18 20.11
C THR A 385 4.32 -47.31 19.46
N TYR A 386 4.76 -48.27 20.29
CA TYR A 386 5.40 -49.50 19.82
C TYR A 386 4.36 -50.62 19.70
N SER A 387 3.90 -50.91 18.48
CA SER A 387 2.82 -51.89 18.23
C SER A 387 3.28 -53.19 17.57
N GLY A 388 4.60 -53.39 17.45
CA GLY A 388 5.20 -54.62 16.92
C GLY A 388 4.65 -55.02 15.54
N SER A 389 4.19 -56.27 15.41
CA SER A 389 3.56 -56.77 14.18
C SER A 389 2.23 -56.07 13.82
N ASN A 390 1.62 -55.34 14.76
CA ASN A 390 0.37 -54.60 14.55
C ASN A 390 0.59 -53.16 14.01
N GLN A 391 1.83 -52.75 13.74
CA GLN A 391 2.16 -51.43 13.20
C GLN A 391 1.33 -51.00 11.97
N PRO A 392 0.98 -51.88 11.01
CA PRO A 392 0.11 -51.49 9.90
C PRO A 392 -1.29 -51.06 10.36
N PHE A 393 -1.84 -51.70 11.40
CA PHE A 393 -3.15 -51.39 11.95
C PHE A 393 -3.12 -50.11 12.79
N TRP A 394 -2.10 -49.93 13.62
CA TRP A 394 -1.91 -48.70 14.38
C TRP A 394 -1.76 -47.47 13.46
N ARG A 395 -0.90 -47.57 12.43
CA ARG A 395 -0.77 -46.50 11.41
C ARG A 395 -2.09 -46.16 10.72
N LYS A 396 -3.00 -47.15 10.58
CA LYS A 396 -4.32 -46.92 10.02
C LYS A 396 -5.25 -46.25 11.03
N ALA A 397 -5.20 -46.66 12.30
CA ALA A 397 -5.97 -46.08 13.40
C ALA A 397 -5.66 -44.59 13.63
N GLN A 398 -4.40 -44.17 13.44
CA GLN A 398 -3.96 -42.76 13.55
C GLN A 398 -4.80 -41.77 12.72
N LYS A 399 -5.50 -42.23 11.66
CA LYS A 399 -6.46 -41.41 10.91
C LYS A 399 -7.61 -40.87 11.76
N ILE A 400 -7.87 -41.46 12.93
CA ILE A 400 -8.86 -40.95 13.89
C ILE A 400 -8.44 -39.61 14.49
N PHE A 401 -7.13 -39.30 14.56
CA PHE A 401 -6.62 -38.09 15.20
C PHE A 401 -7.17 -36.81 14.56
N GLU A 402 -7.27 -36.77 13.23
CA GLU A 402 -7.86 -35.65 12.50
C GLU A 402 -9.34 -35.43 12.85
N LYS A 403 -10.07 -36.53 13.11
CA LYS A 403 -11.50 -36.47 13.48
C LYS A 403 -11.74 -35.99 14.93
N LEU A 404 -10.68 -35.97 15.75
CA LEU A 404 -10.73 -35.51 17.15
C LEU A 404 -10.50 -34.00 17.28
N VAL A 405 -9.92 -33.35 16.25
CA VAL A 405 -9.67 -31.90 16.26
C VAL A 405 -11.00 -31.13 16.38
N GLY A 406 -11.03 -30.13 17.26
CA GLY A 406 -12.19 -29.31 17.57
C GLY A 406 -13.17 -29.93 18.58
N ARG A 407 -13.04 -31.23 18.90
CA ARG A 407 -13.86 -31.90 19.92
C ARG A 407 -13.38 -31.57 21.33
N THR A 408 -14.23 -31.84 22.31
CA THR A 408 -13.97 -31.67 23.74
C THR A 408 -14.14 -33.01 24.45
N LYS A 409 -13.73 -33.12 25.71
CA LYS A 409 -13.95 -34.32 26.52
C LYS A 409 -15.42 -34.80 26.51
N ALA A 410 -16.39 -33.90 26.41
CA ALA A 410 -17.81 -34.25 26.44
C ALA A 410 -18.34 -34.90 25.15
N ASN A 411 -17.63 -34.78 24.02
CA ASN A 411 -18.10 -35.27 22.71
C ASN A 411 -17.03 -36.01 21.91
N VAL A 412 -15.93 -36.39 22.56
CA VAL A 412 -14.81 -37.10 21.94
C VAL A 412 -15.19 -38.52 21.50
N ASP A 413 -16.10 -39.16 22.23
CA ASP A 413 -16.53 -40.55 21.97
C ASP A 413 -17.45 -40.71 20.74
N GLY A 414 -17.94 -39.60 20.17
CA GLY A 414 -18.83 -39.60 19.00
C GLY A 414 -18.09 -39.62 17.66
N VAL A 415 -16.94 -40.28 17.57
CA VAL A 415 -16.12 -40.38 16.35
C VAL A 415 -16.23 -41.78 15.77
N ASP A 416 -16.51 -41.86 14.46
CA ASP A 416 -16.55 -43.15 13.76
C ASP A 416 -15.18 -43.84 13.77
N ALA A 417 -15.18 -45.09 14.23
CA ALA A 417 -14.03 -45.98 14.21
C ALA A 417 -13.45 -46.13 12.79
N ILE A 418 -12.16 -46.48 12.72
CA ILE A 418 -11.47 -46.68 11.45
C ILE A 418 -11.63 -48.13 10.99
N SER A 419 -12.23 -48.32 9.81
CA SER A 419 -12.43 -49.66 9.23
C SER A 419 -11.11 -50.43 9.07
N HIS A 420 -11.11 -51.70 9.51
CA HIS A 420 -9.94 -52.57 9.58
C HIS A 420 -8.82 -52.08 10.52
N ALA A 421 -9.16 -51.26 11.50
CA ALA A 421 -8.31 -50.91 12.63
C ALA A 421 -9.12 -50.75 13.92
N THR A 422 -10.34 -51.29 13.99
CA THR A 422 -11.35 -51.00 15.03
C THR A 422 -10.91 -51.26 16.47
N LEU A 423 -10.00 -52.21 16.69
CA LEU A 423 -9.49 -52.54 18.02
C LEU A 423 -8.44 -51.53 18.51
N SER A 424 -7.75 -50.86 17.58
CA SER A 424 -6.72 -49.85 17.80
C SER A 424 -7.30 -48.45 17.77
#